data_AF-X8DMH3-F1
#
_entry.id   AF-X8DMH3-F1
#
_cell.length_a   1.000
_cell.length_b   1.000
_cell.length_c   1.000
_cell.angle_alpha   90.00
_cell.angle_beta   90.00
_cell.angle_gamma   90.00
#
_symmetry.space_group_name_H-M   'P 1'
#
loop_
_entity.id
_entity.type
_entity.pdbx_description
1 polymer ?
#
loop_
_entity_poly.entity_id
_entity_poly.type
_entity_poly.pdbx_seq_one_letter_code
_entity_poly.pdbx_strand_id
1 'polypeptide(L)'
;MQEGAAAADRNLDDIDKMIEIKISYDPDPELALENTRFWAPLSLTAEQKHSIDDPIEMEKAADALPIEQVAKRWIVASDPDEAVEQVRAYLDYGLNHLVFHAPGHDQRRFLRLFETDLAPRLRRLA
;
A
#
# COMPACT_ATOMS: atom_id res chain seq x y z
N MET A 1 5.67 -20.45 -0.44
CA MET A 1 5.81 -20.63 1.02
C MET A 1 5.51 -22.07 1.44
N GLN A 2 4.35 -22.63 1.06
CA GLN A 2 3.96 -24.01 1.39
C GLN A 2 5.00 -25.07 0.99
N GLU A 3 5.53 -25.00 -0.24
CA GLU A 3 6.59 -25.90 -0.70
C GLU A 3 7.84 -25.85 0.20
N GLY A 4 8.30 -24.65 0.55
CA GLY A 4 9.46 -24.45 1.43
C GLY A 4 9.21 -24.93 2.86
N ALA A 5 7.99 -24.75 3.39
CA ALA A 5 7.62 -25.25 4.72
C ALA A 5 7.61 -26.79 4.75
N ALA A 6 7.01 -27.42 3.73
CA ALA A 6 6.98 -28.88 3.59
C ALA A 6 8.40 -29.47 3.42
N ALA A 7 9.23 -28.85 2.59
CA ALA A 7 10.62 -29.28 2.39
C ALA A 7 11.48 -29.18 3.67
N ALA A 8 11.11 -28.30 4.60
CA ALA A 8 11.80 -28.09 5.87
C ALA A 8 11.11 -28.77 7.07
N ASP A 9 10.07 -29.57 6.84
CA ASP A 9 9.24 -30.20 7.88
C ASP A 9 8.71 -29.19 8.93
N ARG A 10 8.26 -28.03 8.46
CA ARG A 10 7.71 -26.96 9.29
C ARG A 10 6.21 -26.84 9.08
N ASN A 11 5.46 -26.59 10.16
CA ASN A 11 4.07 -26.22 10.07
C ASN A 11 3.92 -24.83 9.42
N LEU A 12 3.04 -24.72 8.43
CA LEU A 12 2.78 -23.47 7.70
C LEU A 12 2.10 -22.41 8.59
N ASP A 13 1.37 -22.84 9.62
CA ASP A 13 0.67 -21.93 10.53
C ASP A 13 1.60 -21.26 11.54
N ASP A 14 2.79 -21.82 11.74
CA ASP A 14 3.84 -21.22 12.57
C ASP A 14 4.63 -20.13 11.81
N ILE A 15 4.35 -19.94 10.53
CA ILE A 15 5.00 -18.93 9.68
C ILE A 15 4.10 -17.71 9.58
N ASP A 16 4.57 -16.59 10.11
CA ASP A 16 3.91 -15.31 9.94
C ASP A 16 3.96 -14.87 8.47
N LYS A 17 2.81 -14.49 7.93
CA LYS A 17 2.58 -14.17 6.51
C LYS A 17 2.31 -12.68 6.41
N MET A 18 3.38 -11.92 6.57
CA MET A 18 3.36 -10.46 6.53
C MET A 18 3.26 -9.91 5.11
N ILE A 19 2.50 -8.84 4.94
CA ILE A 19 2.46 -8.03 3.72
C ILE A 19 2.45 -6.54 4.05
N GLU A 20 3.16 -5.77 3.24
CA GLU A 20 3.05 -4.32 3.20
C GLU A 20 1.89 -3.90 2.29
N ILE A 21 0.84 -3.33 2.88
CA ILE A 21 -0.32 -2.81 2.17
C ILE A 21 -0.09 -1.32 1.89
N LYS A 22 0.09 -0.99 0.61
CA LYS A 22 0.15 0.40 0.13
C LYS A 22 -1.24 0.98 0.03
N ILE A 23 -1.59 1.88 0.95
CA ILE A 23 -2.92 2.48 1.05
C ILE A 23 -2.83 3.99 1.29
N SER A 24 -3.50 4.76 0.44
CA SER A 24 -3.74 6.18 0.61
C SER A 24 -5.20 6.38 1.00
N TYR A 25 -5.45 6.42 2.31
CA TYR A 25 -6.77 6.67 2.88
C TYR A 25 -6.87 8.08 3.44
N ASP A 26 -7.83 8.85 2.95
CA ASP A 26 -8.23 10.14 3.52
C ASP A 26 -9.72 10.40 3.21
N PRO A 27 -10.56 10.82 4.16
CA PRO A 27 -11.94 11.20 3.89
C PRO A 27 -12.11 12.30 2.82
N ASP A 28 -11.05 13.09 2.58
CA ASP A 28 -10.97 13.98 1.42
C ASP A 28 -10.42 13.20 0.20
N PRO A 29 -11.24 12.99 -0.85
CA PRO A 29 -10.84 12.20 -2.02
C PRO A 29 -9.68 12.85 -2.81
N GLU A 30 -9.56 14.18 -2.80
CA GLU A 30 -8.44 14.87 -3.45
C GLU A 30 -7.14 14.58 -2.70
N LEU A 31 -7.17 14.64 -1.37
CA LEU A 31 -6.01 14.25 -0.54
C LEU A 31 -5.68 12.77 -0.68
N ALA A 32 -6.68 11.88 -0.69
CA ALA A 32 -6.46 10.45 -0.86
C ALA A 32 -5.67 10.16 -2.15
N LEU A 33 -5.98 10.86 -3.24
CA LEU A 33 -5.29 10.71 -4.51
C LEU A 33 -3.92 11.40 -4.52
N GLU A 34 -3.85 12.69 -4.20
CA GLU A 34 -2.62 13.49 -4.30
C GLU A 34 -1.55 13.12 -3.27
N ASN A 35 -1.93 12.53 -2.13
CA ASN A 35 -0.95 12.00 -1.16
C ASN A 35 -0.01 10.95 -1.79
N THR A 36 -0.41 10.29 -2.89
CA THR A 36 0.43 9.33 -3.61
C THR A 36 1.61 9.98 -4.35
N ARG A 37 1.56 11.30 -4.59
CA ARG A 37 2.50 12.05 -5.45
C ARG A 37 3.96 11.84 -5.10
N PHE A 38 4.32 11.88 -3.82
CA PHE A 38 5.70 11.73 -3.36
C PHE A 38 6.34 10.41 -3.83
N TRP A 39 5.51 9.37 -4.03
CA TRP A 39 5.95 8.05 -4.44
C TRP A 39 5.89 7.81 -5.96
N ALA A 40 5.70 8.86 -6.75
CA ALA A 40 5.70 8.81 -8.21
C ALA A 40 6.89 8.04 -8.85
N PRO A 41 8.13 8.08 -8.31
CA PRO A 41 9.23 7.31 -8.88
C PRO A 41 8.95 5.80 -8.93
N LEU A 42 8.10 5.26 -8.05
CA LEU A 42 7.70 3.85 -8.08
C LEU A 42 6.85 3.48 -9.30
N SER A 43 6.29 4.47 -9.99
CA SER A 43 5.40 4.31 -11.14
C SER A 43 6.07 4.61 -12.48
N LEU A 44 7.37 4.91 -12.48
CA LEU A 44 8.22 4.89 -13.68
C LEU A 44 8.29 3.46 -14.26
N THR A 45 8.50 3.37 -15.57
CA THR A 45 8.70 2.07 -16.24
C THR A 45 9.99 1.40 -15.76
N ALA A 46 10.09 0.08 -15.93
CA ALA A 46 11.30 -0.66 -15.57
C ALA A 46 12.54 -0.12 -16.32
N GLU A 47 12.37 0.24 -17.59
CA GLU A 47 13.43 0.85 -18.41
C GLU A 47 13.86 2.22 -17.88
N GLN A 48 12.92 3.11 -17.54
CA GLN A 48 13.25 4.41 -16.96
C GLN A 48 14.00 4.26 -15.63
N LYS A 49 13.57 3.34 -14.75
CA LYS A 49 14.24 3.09 -13.47
C LYS A 49 15.65 2.53 -13.63
N HIS A 50 15.89 1.73 -14.67
CA HIS A 50 17.20 1.17 -14.95
C HIS A 50 18.13 2.21 -15.58
N SER A 51 17.61 3.04 -16.48
CA SER A 51 18.46 3.89 -17.33
C SER A 51 18.71 5.30 -16.77
N ILE A 52 17.97 5.73 -15.75
CA ILE A 52 18.17 7.04 -15.11
C ILE A 52 18.96 6.83 -13.82
N ASP A 53 20.26 7.16 -13.85
CA ASP A 53 21.16 7.04 -12.71
C ASP A 53 21.24 8.33 -11.86
N ASP A 54 20.80 9.48 -12.40
CA ASP A 54 20.77 10.75 -11.68
C ASP A 54 19.44 10.91 -10.92
N PRO A 55 19.45 11.02 -9.58
CA PRO A 55 18.24 11.21 -8.80
C PRO A 55 17.45 12.47 -9.17
N ILE A 56 18.11 13.54 -9.63
CA ILE A 56 17.44 14.79 -10.03
C ILE A 56 16.66 14.60 -11.33
N GLU A 57 17.21 13.84 -12.27
CA GLU A 57 16.50 13.49 -13.51
C GLU A 57 15.37 12.50 -13.25
N MET A 58 15.55 11.58 -12.29
CA MET A 58 14.50 10.66 -11.86
C MET A 58 13.32 11.40 -11.21
N GLU A 59 13.60 12.40 -10.37
CA GLU A 59 12.59 13.25 -9.74
C GLU A 59 11.79 14.02 -10.81
N LYS A 60 12.46 14.68 -11.76
CA LYS A 60 11.79 15.37 -12.88
C LYS A 60 10.89 14.43 -13.70
N ALA A 61 11.38 13.24 -14.01
CA ALA A 61 10.61 12.25 -14.76
C ALA A 61 9.39 11.75 -13.98
N ALA A 62 9.52 11.59 -12.66
CA ALA A 62 8.44 11.18 -11.77
C ALA A 62 7.38 12.28 -11.58
N ASP A 63 7.81 13.54 -11.40
CA ASP A 63 6.92 14.70 -11.24
C ASP A 63 6.04 14.93 -12.47
N ALA A 64 6.53 14.58 -13.66
CA ALA A 64 5.78 14.68 -14.91
C ALA A 64 4.70 13.59 -15.08
N LEU A 65 4.63 12.59 -14.20
CA LEU A 65 3.64 11.51 -14.31
C LEU A 65 2.22 11.99 -13.97
N PRO A 66 1.18 11.56 -14.71
CA PRO A 66 -0.20 11.74 -14.30
C PRO A 66 -0.48 11.09 -12.94
N ILE A 67 -1.29 11.73 -12.08
CA ILE A 67 -1.56 11.20 -10.72
C ILE A 67 -2.21 9.82 -10.78
N GLU A 68 -3.03 9.58 -11.80
CA GLU A 68 -3.72 8.31 -12.01
C GLU A 68 -2.71 7.19 -12.28
N GLN A 69 -1.60 7.48 -12.96
CA GLN A 69 -0.51 6.51 -13.14
C GLN A 69 0.22 6.25 -11.82
N VAL A 70 0.48 7.29 -11.03
CA VAL A 70 1.14 7.17 -9.72
C VAL A 70 0.31 6.30 -8.78
N ALA A 71 -0.99 6.54 -8.73
CA ALA A 71 -1.95 5.86 -7.86
C ALA A 71 -2.19 4.37 -8.19
N LYS A 72 -1.86 3.86 -9.39
CA LYS A 72 -2.17 2.47 -9.82
C LYS A 72 -1.67 1.36 -8.88
N ARG A 73 -0.63 1.64 -8.09
CA ARG A 73 -0.04 0.67 -7.14
C ARG A 73 -0.50 0.88 -5.69
N TRP A 74 -1.44 1.77 -5.47
CA TRP A 74 -1.98 2.13 -4.16
C TRP A 74 -3.46 1.77 -4.11
N ILE A 75 -3.93 1.29 -2.97
CA ILE A 75 -5.34 1.43 -2.63
C ILE A 75 -5.57 2.92 -2.40
N VAL A 76 -6.41 3.56 -3.20
CA VAL A 76 -6.83 4.95 -2.98
C VAL A 76 -8.30 4.92 -2.61
N ALA A 77 -8.64 5.44 -1.43
CA ALA A 77 -10.00 5.40 -0.91
C ALA A 77 -10.29 6.60 -0.01
N SER A 78 -11.52 7.12 -0.12
CA SER A 78 -12.05 8.12 0.81
C SER A 78 -13.21 7.61 1.65
N ASP A 79 -13.80 6.47 1.28
CA ASP A 79 -14.75 5.75 2.11
C ASP A 79 -14.02 4.62 2.89
N PRO A 80 -14.22 4.51 4.22
CA PRO A 80 -13.54 3.52 5.02
C PRO A 80 -14.00 2.08 4.75
N ASP A 81 -15.24 1.86 4.31
CA ASP A 81 -15.74 0.53 4.01
C ASP A 81 -15.16 0.04 2.66
N GLU A 82 -15.04 0.91 1.66
CA GLU A 82 -14.32 0.63 0.41
C GLU A 82 -12.83 0.33 0.63
N ALA A 83 -12.18 1.09 1.52
CA ALA A 83 -10.79 0.85 1.91
C ALA A 83 -10.62 -0.55 2.52
N VAL A 84 -11.50 -0.93 3.45
CA VAL A 84 -11.46 -2.21 4.15
C VAL A 84 -11.75 -3.38 3.23
N GLU A 85 -12.70 -3.25 2.30
CA GLU A 85 -13.00 -4.30 1.33
C GLU A 85 -11.80 -4.59 0.41
N GLN A 86 -11.07 -3.55 -0.02
CA GLN A 86 -9.84 -3.74 -0.79
C GLN A 86 -8.73 -4.41 0.03
N VAL A 87 -8.68 -4.17 1.35
CA VAL A 87 -7.73 -4.85 2.25
C VAL A 87 -8.12 -6.32 2.50
N ARG A 88 -9.42 -6.63 2.52
CA ARG A 88 -9.94 -7.99 2.77
C ARG A 88 -9.39 -9.03 1.81
N ALA A 89 -9.19 -8.68 0.53
CA ALA A 89 -8.64 -9.60 -0.48
C ALA A 89 -7.29 -10.22 -0.05
N TYR A 90 -6.47 -9.48 0.71
CA TYR A 90 -5.19 -9.99 1.20
C TYR A 90 -5.34 -11.01 2.34
N LEU A 91 -6.37 -10.87 3.17
CA LEU A 91 -6.73 -11.87 4.17
C LEU A 91 -7.20 -13.16 3.50
N ASP A 92 -7.99 -13.05 2.43
CA ASP A 92 -8.46 -14.20 1.64
C ASP A 92 -7.30 -14.95 0.96
N TYR A 93 -6.18 -14.26 0.68
CA TYR A 93 -4.94 -14.88 0.21
C TYR A 93 -4.12 -15.57 1.31
N GLY A 94 -4.59 -15.53 2.57
CA GLY A 94 -3.96 -16.18 3.72
C GLY A 94 -2.88 -15.35 4.40
N LEU A 95 -2.79 -14.05 4.12
CA LEU A 95 -1.88 -13.13 4.80
C LEU A 95 -2.51 -12.71 6.13
N ASN A 96 -1.72 -12.72 7.21
CA ASN A 96 -2.24 -12.57 8.58
C ASN A 96 -1.60 -11.40 9.35
N HIS A 97 -0.52 -10.81 8.82
CA HIS A 97 0.14 -9.65 9.42
C HIS A 97 0.17 -8.50 8.41
N LEU A 98 -0.79 -7.59 8.55
CA LEU A 98 -0.95 -6.45 7.67
C LEU A 98 -0.15 -5.26 8.18
N VAL A 99 0.85 -4.83 7.43
CA VAL A 99 1.64 -3.62 7.69
C VAL A 99 1.17 -2.53 6.73
N PHE A 100 0.63 -1.44 7.25
CA PHE A 100 0.06 -0.38 6.41
C PHE A 100 1.10 0.71 6.11
N HIS A 101 1.30 0.96 4.82
CA HIS A 101 2.16 2.03 4.31
C HIS A 101 1.28 3.10 3.66
N ALA A 102 1.19 4.26 4.31
CA ALA A 102 0.53 5.43 3.75
C ALA A 102 1.51 6.38 3.06
N PRO A 103 1.15 6.97 1.90
CA PRO A 103 2.11 7.74 1.12
C PRO A 103 2.25 9.21 1.53
N GLY A 104 1.22 9.78 2.18
CA GLY A 104 1.12 11.22 2.46
C GLY A 104 2.11 11.74 3.50
N HIS A 105 2.40 13.04 3.45
CA HIS A 105 3.35 13.65 4.39
C HIS A 105 2.81 13.70 5.84
N ASP A 106 1.50 13.90 6.04
CA ASP A 106 0.89 13.90 7.38
C ASP A 106 0.58 12.47 7.86
N GLN A 107 1.64 11.73 8.19
CA GLN A 107 1.54 10.37 8.73
C GLN A 107 0.75 10.32 10.05
N ARG A 108 0.78 11.38 10.86
CA ARG A 108 0.01 11.42 12.12
C ARG A 108 -1.49 11.46 11.85
N ARG A 109 -1.93 12.15 10.81
CA ARG A 109 -3.32 12.11 10.35
C ARG A 109 -3.70 10.71 9.90
N PHE A 110 -2.88 10.06 9.06
CA PHE A 110 -3.14 8.67 8.66
C PHE A 110 -3.29 7.75 9.88
N LEU A 111 -2.39 7.82 10.87
CA LEU A 111 -2.48 6.98 12.07
C LEU A 111 -3.78 7.21 12.86
N ARG A 112 -4.24 8.46 13.00
CA ARG A 112 -5.53 8.76 13.64
C ARG A 112 -6.71 8.19 12.85
N LEU A 113 -6.74 8.43 11.54
CA LEU A 113 -7.78 7.91 10.64
C LEU A 113 -7.79 6.38 10.63
N PHE A 114 -6.62 5.75 10.64
CA PHE A 114 -6.48 4.31 10.75
C PHE A 114 -7.08 3.80 12.07
N GLU A 115 -6.75 4.44 13.19
CA GLU A 115 -7.28 4.07 14.50
C GLU A 115 -8.81 4.23 14.60
N THR A 116 -9.37 5.32 14.07
CA THR A 116 -10.81 5.62 14.21
C THR A 116 -11.66 4.90 13.18
N ASP A 117 -11.18 4.80 11.93
CA ASP A 117 -12.03 4.44 10.80
C ASP A 117 -11.73 3.01 10.33
N LEU A 118 -10.45 2.66 10.14
CA LEU A 118 -10.06 1.40 9.50
C LEU A 118 -9.91 0.24 10.50
N ALA A 119 -9.16 0.44 11.59
CA ALA A 119 -8.85 -0.61 12.54
C ALA A 119 -10.08 -1.29 13.16
N PRO A 120 -11.14 -0.57 13.59
CA PRO A 120 -12.35 -1.21 14.11
C PRO A 120 -13.09 -2.06 13.07
N ARG A 121 -13.01 -1.69 11.78
CA ARG A 121 -13.63 -2.43 10.67
C ARG A 121 -12.84 -3.67 10.32
N LEU A 122 -11.51 -3.54 10.20
CA LEU A 122 -10.60 -4.67 9.95
C LEU A 122 -10.71 -5.74 11.03
N ARG A 123 -10.83 -5.34 12.31
CA ARG A 123 -11.05 -6.28 13.43
C ARG A 123 -12.36 -7.04 13.37
N ARG A 124 -13.35 -6.60 12.60
CA ARG A 124 -14.62 -7.31 12.38
C ARG A 124 -14.56 -8.30 11.21
N LEU A 125 -13.49 -8.26 10.40
CA LEU A 125 -13.27 -9.22 9.32
C LEU A 125 -12.59 -10.51 9.81
N ALA A 126 -11.84 -10.41 10.90
CA ALA A 126 -11.09 -11.51 11.51
C ALA A 126 -11.93 -12.34 12.49
#